data_AF-Q3A2P4-F1
#
_entry.id   AF-Q3A2P4-F1
#
_cell.length_a   1.000
_cell.length_b   1.000
_cell.length_c   1.000
_cell.angle_alpha   90.00
_cell.angle_beta   90.00
_cell.angle_gamma   90.00
#
_symmetry.space_group_name_H-M   'P 1'
#
loop_
_entity.id
_entity.type
_entity.pdbx_description
1 polymer ?
#
loop_
_entity_poly.entity_id
_entity_poly.type
_entity_poly.pdbx_seq_one_letter_code
_entity_poly.pdbx_strand_id
1 'polypeptide(L)'
;MRKQRKNYTGNEKVAILKRHLVDQIPVSDLCDEYQLQPTVFYRWKKEFFEKGAVAFEKSNSRKKTSDEKRIAQLEAKLQTKNEVLSELMEEPYL
;
A
#
# COMPACT_ATOMS: atom_id res chain seq x y z
N MET A 1 23.63 6.15 22.67
CA MET A 1 22.20 6.32 23.01
C MET A 1 21.36 6.06 21.75
N ARG A 2 20.36 5.16 21.80
CA ARG A 2 19.48 4.89 20.65
C ARG A 2 18.49 6.05 20.51
N LYS A 3 18.62 6.88 19.46
CA LYS A 3 17.59 7.88 19.12
C LYS A 3 16.26 7.14 18.93
N GLN A 4 15.23 7.51 19.70
CA GLN A 4 13.88 7.01 19.47
C GLN A 4 13.51 7.29 18.01
N ARG A 5 13.14 6.24 17.29
CA ARG A 5 12.73 6.37 15.90
C ARG A 5 11.34 6.97 15.89
N LYS A 6 11.24 8.24 15.51
CA LYS A 6 9.96 8.88 15.25
C LYS A 6 9.34 8.21 14.01
N ASN A 7 8.15 7.65 14.18
CA ASN A 7 7.41 7.02 13.09
C ASN A 7 6.58 8.09 12.39
N TYR A 8 6.85 8.31 11.10
CA TYR A 8 6.07 9.22 10.26
C TYR A 8 5.08 8.41 9.43
N THR A 9 3.82 8.82 9.49
CA THR A 9 2.76 8.33 8.62
C THR A 9 3.00 8.75 7.16
N GLY A 10 2.32 8.10 6.22
CA GLY A 10 2.38 8.49 4.81
C GLY A 10 1.97 9.96 4.60
N ASN A 11 0.90 10.39 5.26
CA ASN A 11 0.39 11.76 5.15
C ASN A 11 1.37 12.80 5.68
N GLU A 12 2.01 12.55 6.82
CA GLU A 12 3.03 13.46 7.36
C GLU A 12 4.23 13.60 6.43
N LYS A 13 4.71 12.48 5.85
CA LYS A 13 5.80 12.52 4.87
C LYS A 13 5.44 13.40 3.67
N VAL A 14 4.22 13.26 3.14
CA VAL A 14 3.74 14.06 2.00
C VAL A 14 3.63 15.54 2.37
N ALA A 15 3.12 15.86 3.57
CA ALA A 15 3.02 17.24 4.05
C ALA A 15 4.40 17.91 4.17
N ILE A 16 5.38 17.21 4.73
CA ILE A 16 6.76 17.71 4.86
C ILE A 16 7.39 17.91 3.47
N LEU A 17 7.21 16.96 2.55
CA LEU A 17 7.70 17.09 1.17
C LEU A 17 7.04 18.27 0.45
N LYS A 18 5.74 18.49 0.64
CA LYS A 18 5.01 19.61 0.04
C LYS A 18 5.59 20.96 0.46
N ARG A 19 5.91 21.14 1.74
CA ARG A 19 6.52 22.38 2.27
C ARG A 19 7.81 22.76 1.56
N HIS A 20 8.66 21.78 1.25
CA HIS A 20 9.87 22.02 0.48
C HIS A 20 9.58 22.28 -1.01
N LEU A 21 8.74 21.45 -1.63
CA LEU A 21 8.56 21.42 -3.08
C LEU A 21 7.65 22.54 -3.61
N VAL A 22 6.68 22.97 -2.81
CA VAL A 22 5.68 23.98 -3.17
C VAL A 22 6.01 25.30 -2.49
N ASP A 23 6.17 25.28 -1.16
CA ASP A 23 6.37 26.49 -0.37
C ASP A 23 7.85 26.94 -0.36
N GLN A 24 8.73 26.21 -1.06
CA GLN A 24 10.16 26.50 -1.23
C GLN A 24 10.95 26.61 0.09
N ILE A 25 10.46 25.97 1.16
CA ILE A 25 11.15 25.98 2.45
C ILE A 25 12.44 25.16 2.34
N PRO A 26 13.59 25.66 2.84
CA PRO A 26 14.85 24.92 2.84
C PRO A 26 14.75 23.56 3.53
N VAL A 27 15.46 22.57 2.98
CA VAL A 27 15.51 21.22 3.57
C VAL A 27 16.13 21.23 4.96
N SER A 28 17.10 22.13 5.22
CA SER A 28 17.72 22.33 6.54
C SER A 28 16.66 22.61 7.60
N ASP A 29 15.81 23.60 7.33
CA ASP A 29 14.84 24.12 8.29
C ASP A 29 13.78 23.05 8.61
N LEU A 30 13.36 22.29 7.59
CA LEU A 30 12.46 21.14 7.78
C LEU A 30 13.14 19.99 8.54
N CYS A 31 14.42 19.73 8.28
CA CYS A 31 15.15 18.70 9.00
C CYS A 31 15.30 19.04 10.48
N ASP A 32 15.54 20.30 10.80
CA ASP A 32 15.64 20.78 12.18
C ASP A 32 14.27 20.77 12.88
N GLU A 33 13.23 21.33 12.24
CA GLU A 33 11.87 21.41 12.79
C GLU A 33 11.30 20.02 13.11
N TYR A 34 11.42 19.08 12.17
CA TYR A 34 10.86 17.75 12.33
C TYR A 34 11.83 16.77 13.03
N GLN A 35 13.07 17.16 13.30
CA GLN A 35 14.14 16.28 13.80
C GLN A 35 14.40 15.10 12.84
N LEU A 36 14.43 15.42 11.56
CA LEU A 36 14.62 14.49 10.44
C LEU A 36 16.06 14.55 9.95
N GLN A 37 16.66 13.41 9.61
CA GLN A 37 17.95 13.41 8.93
C GLN A 37 17.77 13.75 7.44
N PRO A 38 18.60 14.62 6.85
CA PRO A 38 18.50 14.98 5.43
C PRO A 38 18.47 13.77 4.48
N THR A 39 19.24 12.73 4.78
CA THR A 39 19.26 11.47 4.02
C THR A 39 17.89 10.79 3.97
N VAL A 40 17.11 10.87 5.06
CA VAL A 40 15.76 10.32 5.13
C VAL A 40 14.79 11.16 4.29
N PHE A 41 14.91 12.49 4.34
CA PHE A 41 14.12 13.39 3.50
C PHE A 41 14.30 13.09 2.02
N TYR A 42 15.55 12.99 1.55
CA TYR A 42 15.84 12.69 0.14
C TYR A 42 15.38 11.30 -0.27
N ARG A 43 15.48 10.31 0.63
CA ARG A 43 14.91 8.97 0.39
C ARG A 43 13.39 9.04 0.18
N TRP A 44 12.67 9.76 1.04
CA TRP A 44 11.21 9.91 0.87
C TRP A 44 10.85 10.66 -0.40
N LYS A 45 11.60 11.73 -0.74
CA LYS A 45 11.40 12.47 -2.00
C LYS A 45 11.53 11.54 -3.20
N LYS A 46 12.58 10.70 -3.22
CA LYS A 46 12.79 9.70 -4.28
C LYS A 46 11.63 8.70 -4.33
N GLU A 47 11.31 8.04 -3.21
CA GLU A 47 10.23 7.05 -3.14
C GLU A 47 8.87 7.63 -3.57
N PHE A 48 8.59 8.88 -3.20
CA PHE A 48 7.36 9.58 -3.56
C PHE A 48 7.24 9.80 -5.06
N PHE A 49 8.31 10.25 -5.72
CA PHE A 49 8.27 10.48 -7.17
C PHE A 49 8.33 9.19 -7.99
N GLU A 50 9.04 8.16 -7.53
CA GLU A 50 9.06 6.85 -8.20
C GLU A 50 7.68 6.18 -8.22
N LYS A 51 6.94 6.28 -7.13
CA LYS A 51 5.58 5.72 -7.02
C LYS A 51 4.48 6.70 -7.40
N GLY A 52 4.82 7.98 -7.58
CA GLY A 52 3.87 9.05 -7.84
C GLY A 52 3.15 8.90 -9.17
N ALA A 53 3.83 8.39 -10.21
CA ALA A 53 3.22 8.15 -11.52
C ALA A 53 2.02 7.20 -11.44
N VAL A 54 2.13 6.13 -10.62
CA VAL A 54 1.07 5.14 -10.40
C VAL A 54 -0.20 5.77 -9.81
N ALA A 55 -0.08 6.87 -9.06
CA ALA A 55 -1.23 7.59 -8.52
C ALA A 55 -2.05 8.33 -9.60
N PHE A 56 -1.43 8.68 -10.72
CA PHE A 56 -2.07 9.36 -11.85
C PHE A 56 -2.52 8.40 -12.96
N GLU A 57 -1.99 7.18 -12.97
CA GLU A 57 -2.54 6.13 -13.81
C GLU A 57 -4.01 5.93 -13.42
N LYS A 58 -4.91 6.10 -14.39
CA LYS A 58 -6.30 5.68 -14.22
C LYS A 58 -6.24 4.19 -13.93
N SER A 59 -6.34 3.83 -12.64
CA SER A 59 -6.49 2.43 -12.28
C SER A 59 -7.57 1.89 -13.19
N ASN A 60 -7.29 0.79 -13.87
CA ASN A 60 -8.30 0.08 -14.61
C ASN A 60 -9.22 -0.60 -13.58
N SER A 61 -9.83 0.20 -12.69
CA SER A 61 -10.56 -0.21 -11.50
C SER A 61 -11.72 -1.12 -11.88
N ARG A 62 -12.27 -0.95 -13.08
CA ARG A 62 -13.22 -1.90 -13.68
C ARG A 62 -12.64 -3.30 -13.88
N LYS A 63 -11.37 -3.40 -14.31
CA LYS A 63 -10.69 -4.69 -14.49
C LYS A 63 -10.34 -5.32 -13.13
N LYS A 64 -9.80 -4.54 -12.19
CA LYS A 64 -9.49 -5.01 -10.83
C LYS A 64 -10.72 -5.51 -10.07
N THR A 65 -11.83 -4.76 -10.13
CA THR A 65 -13.11 -5.17 -9.53
C THR A 65 -13.74 -6.38 -10.25
N SER A 66 -13.55 -6.52 -11.56
CA SER A 66 -13.98 -7.70 -12.31
C SER A 66 -13.19 -8.95 -11.90
N ASP A 67 -11.87 -8.83 -11.74
CA ASP A 67 -11.00 -9.93 -11.33
C ASP A 67 -11.29 -10.34 -9.87
N GLU A 68 -11.47 -9.37 -8.96
CA GLU A 68 -11.89 -9.62 -7.57
C GLU A 68 -13.24 -10.34 -7.50
N LYS A 69 -14.23 -9.92 -8.30
CA LYS A 69 -15.52 -10.63 -8.42
C LYS A 69 -15.36 -12.04 -8.96
N ARG A 70 -14.46 -12.25 -9.92
CA ARG A 70 -14.21 -13.55 -10.53
C ARG A 70 -13.51 -14.50 -9.56
N ILE A 71 -12.57 -14.00 -8.77
CA ILE A 71 -11.92 -14.73 -7.68
C ILE A 71 -12.97 -15.18 -6.66
N ALA A 72 -13.82 -14.27 -6.16
CA ALA A 72 -14.88 -14.61 -5.21
C ALA A 72 -15.86 -15.67 -5.75
N GLN A 73 -16.22 -15.59 -7.04
CA GLN A 73 -17.08 -16.60 -7.68
C GLN A 73 -16.40 -17.96 -7.80
N LEU A 74 -15.10 -17.99 -8.12
CA LEU A 74 -14.34 -19.23 -8.23
C LEU A 74 -14.12 -19.88 -6.86
N GLU A 75 -13.86 -19.08 -5.82
CA GLU A 75 -13.75 -19.53 -4.44
C GLU A 75 -15.07 -20.14 -3.95
N ALA A 76 -16.20 -19.49 -4.21
CA ALA A 76 -17.53 -20.03 -3.87
C ALA A 76 -17.80 -21.37 -4.60
N LYS A 77 -17.46 -21.46 -5.89
CA LYS A 77 -17.60 -22.71 -6.66
C LYS A 77 -16.72 -23.84 -6.13
N LEU A 78 -15.50 -23.53 -5.72
CA LEU A 78 -14.60 -24.49 -5.08
C LEU A 78 -15.19 -24.99 -3.77
N GLN A 79 -15.73 -24.08 -2.95
CA GLN A 79 -16.36 -24.45 -1.68
C GLN A 79 -17.54 -25.41 -1.89
N THR A 80 -18.46 -25.09 -2.80
CA THR A 80 -19.60 -25.97 -3.11
C THR A 80 -19.14 -27.33 -3.64
N LYS A 81 -18.12 -27.35 -4.50
CA LYS A 81 -17.56 -28.62 -4.99
C LYS A 81 -16.94 -29.45 -3.88
N ASN A 82 -16.22 -28.83 -2.95
CA ASN A 82 -15.62 -29.51 -1.81
C ASN A 82 -16.67 -30.06 -0.85
N GLU A 83 -17.79 -29.35 -0.65
CA GLU A 83 -18.92 -29.80 0.17
C GLU A 83 -19.60 -31.04 -0.44
N VAL A 84 -19.95 -31.00 -1.72
CA VAL A 84 -20.53 -32.15 -2.44
C VAL A 84 -19.56 -33.33 -2.49
N LEU A 85 -18.25 -33.06 -2.63
CA LEU A 85 -17.24 -34.12 -2.59
C LEU A 85 -17.17 -34.76 -1.20
N SER A 86 -17.28 -33.97 -0.12
CA SER A 86 -17.31 -34.47 1.25
C SER A 86 -18.53 -35.36 1.48
N GLU A 87 -19.72 -34.94 1.02
CA GLU A 87 -20.95 -35.74 1.12
C GLU A 87 -20.85 -37.07 0.34
N LEU A 88 -20.23 -37.06 -0.86
CA LEU A 88 -20.03 -38.27 -1.67
C LEU A 88 -18.91 -39.17 -1.13
N MET A 89 -17.92 -38.61 -0.43
CA MET A 89 -16.86 -39.37 0.25
C MET A 89 -17.31 -39.91 1.62
N GLU A 90 -18.43 -39.42 2.15
CA GLU A 90 -19.09 -39.94 3.36
C GLU A 90 -19.96 -41.18 3.09
N GLU A 91 -20.18 -41.59 1.84
CA GLU A 91 -20.59 -42.97 1.53
C GLU A 91 -19.36 -43.88 1.65
N PRO A 92 -19.24 -44.66 2.74
CA PRO A 92 -18.06 -45.47 2.95
C PRO A 92 -18.04 -46.57 1.89
N TYR A 93 -16.84 -46.84 1.35
CA TYR A 93 -16.51 -48.08 0.68
C TYR A 93 -17.08 -49.26 1.48
N LEU A 94 -18.22 -49.80 1.04
CA LEU A 94 -18.76 -51.10 1.45
C LEU A 94 -17.94 -52.23 0.83
#